data_AF-A0AAW0AXK0-F1
#
_entry.id   AF-A0AAW0AXK0-F1
#
_cell.length_a   1.000
_cell.length_b   1.000
_cell.length_c   1.000
_cell.angle_alpha   90.00
_cell.angle_beta   90.00
_cell.angle_gamma   90.00
#
_symmetry.space_group_name_H-M   'P 1'
#
loop_
_entity.id
_entity.type
_entity.pdbx_description
1 polymer ?
#
loop_
_entity_poly.entity_id
_entity_poly.type
_entity_poly.pdbx_seq_one_letter_code
_entity_poly.pdbx_strand_id
1 'polypeptide(L)'
;MKLKSYLELDPSKRAQWCYVADARFSNHTLKAPKVDTESIVNPFLQTWKVKKSVLNAGLKDMLTVAKKFGVKFAAMTPSKELLMELPMWHHFGEDPSKRHVNNSKSCRCLRQNHGAINMEDAVKISARLTSPSHGEKATCNCLACADDRTRRGCTNPHSCAMTARTKLDKLLPRWDPRKATCTEDSDSDSESEEEDENKITFPRPLPTTKVSDGFRIFTNTPTMSANANPAPRRRGLEARVHASFAGSVTRKNSEIKSVGAGVWLSTGSELNISLKLSEESAPTRQSAETIAALAKIQTTHRGTEVELESERGFVAKAMTKHLRRWEDTGWIGVVNPSPLKALASELNQRTGKTTFIISEDSPGPDAALLLSKAGEVKEEIDEVYMKIRPRNALPGAKLSKLTQSLAYKGIKQMRAPISRKATDENILLVQAAILANFRYQPTPSAIWKKARQREILPNIRNFLWKSIHNAHRIGKYWNHIP
;
A
#
# COMPACT_ATOMS: atom_id res chain seq x y z
N MET A 1 0.47 -3.92 20.79
CA MET A 1 1.60 -4.46 20.00
C MET A 1 1.61 -5.99 19.86
N LYS A 2 0.78 -6.76 20.60
CA LYS A 2 0.72 -8.24 20.50
C LYS A 2 0.54 -8.79 19.09
N LEU A 3 -0.35 -8.19 18.28
CA LEU A 3 -0.58 -8.62 16.89
C LEU A 3 0.65 -8.46 15.99
N LYS A 4 1.42 -7.39 16.18
CA LYS A 4 2.68 -7.16 15.45
C LYS A 4 3.71 -8.23 15.81
N SER A 5 3.86 -8.54 17.09
CA SER A 5 4.75 -9.60 17.56
C SER A 5 4.31 -11.00 17.10
N TYR A 6 3.00 -11.25 16.99
CA TYR A 6 2.47 -12.52 16.48
C TYR A 6 2.80 -12.77 15.01
N LEU A 7 2.76 -11.70 14.21
CA LEU A 7 3.01 -11.73 12.77
C LEU A 7 4.48 -11.50 12.41
N GLU A 8 5.36 -11.45 13.41
CA GLU A 8 6.80 -11.65 13.18
C GLU A 8 7.06 -13.16 13.06
N LEU A 9 7.32 -13.60 11.83
CA LEU A 9 7.50 -15.01 11.49
C LEU A 9 8.97 -15.42 11.37
N ASP A 10 9.91 -14.47 11.40
CA ASP A 10 11.34 -14.74 11.43
C ASP A 10 11.70 -15.53 12.71
N PRO A 11 12.17 -16.79 12.61
CA PRO A 11 12.45 -17.62 13.77
C PRO A 11 13.40 -16.97 14.78
N SER A 12 14.32 -16.11 14.33
CA SER A 12 15.27 -15.41 15.20
C SER A 12 14.63 -14.30 16.05
N LYS A 13 13.46 -13.80 15.66
CA LYS A 13 12.76 -12.67 16.30
C LYS A 13 11.39 -13.04 16.86
N ARG A 14 10.88 -14.22 16.50
CA ARG A 14 9.53 -14.65 16.84
C ARG A 14 9.41 -14.95 18.33
N ALA A 15 8.43 -14.33 18.97
CA ALA A 15 8.22 -14.53 20.40
C ALA A 15 7.69 -15.94 20.70
N GLN A 16 8.17 -16.58 21.77
CA GLN A 16 7.82 -17.97 22.12
C GLN A 16 6.31 -18.21 22.30
N TRP A 17 5.58 -17.24 22.87
CA TRP A 17 4.13 -17.36 23.05
C TRP A 17 3.36 -17.48 21.72
N CYS A 18 3.95 -17.05 20.59
CA CYS A 18 3.33 -17.16 19.27
C CYS A 18 3.18 -18.62 18.84
N TYR A 19 4.13 -19.50 19.18
CA TYR A 19 4.02 -20.94 18.91
C TYR A 19 2.89 -21.59 19.71
N VAL A 20 2.72 -21.17 20.97
CA VAL A 20 1.59 -21.59 21.80
C VAL A 20 0.26 -21.09 21.22
N ALA A 21 0.24 -19.87 20.70
CA ALA A 21 -0.93 -19.31 20.02
C ALA A 21 -1.28 -20.08 18.75
N ASP A 22 -0.29 -20.46 17.93
CA ASP A 22 -0.48 -21.28 16.73
C ASP A 22 -1.10 -22.64 17.07
N ALA A 23 -0.54 -23.34 18.07
CA ALA A 23 -1.08 -24.61 18.56
C ALA A 23 -2.51 -24.48 19.12
N ARG A 24 -2.83 -23.36 19.78
CA ARG A 24 -4.20 -23.07 20.23
C ARG A 24 -5.15 -22.77 19.08
N PHE A 25 -4.69 -22.11 18.03
CA PHE A 25 -5.50 -21.84 16.84
C PHE A 25 -5.77 -23.11 16.02
N SER A 26 -4.77 -23.99 15.87
CA SER A 26 -4.93 -25.25 15.14
C SER A 26 -5.93 -26.19 15.81
N ASN A 27 -5.93 -26.27 17.15
CA ASN A 27 -6.84 -27.11 17.92
C ASN A 27 -8.29 -26.58 18.00
N HIS A 28 -8.52 -25.31 17.63
CA HIS A 28 -9.82 -24.65 17.80
C HIS A 28 -10.31 -23.98 16.51
N THR A 29 -10.30 -24.72 15.40
CA THR A 29 -10.93 -24.28 14.14
C THR A 29 -12.46 -24.38 14.17
N LEU A 30 -13.14 -23.72 13.22
CA LEU A 30 -14.57 -23.91 13.02
C LEU A 30 -14.87 -25.32 12.49
N LYS A 31 -16.02 -25.89 12.87
CA LYS A 31 -16.42 -27.26 12.47
C LYS A 31 -16.65 -27.41 10.97
N ALA A 32 -17.05 -26.34 10.28
CA ALA A 32 -17.33 -26.34 8.85
C ALA A 32 -16.68 -25.12 8.17
N PRO A 33 -15.93 -25.30 7.06
CA PRO A 33 -15.50 -26.59 6.49
C PRO A 33 -14.52 -27.32 7.43
N LYS A 34 -14.47 -28.66 7.36
CA LYS A 34 -13.49 -29.45 8.14
C LYS A 34 -12.07 -29.14 7.63
N VAL A 35 -11.23 -28.65 8.52
CA VAL A 35 -9.82 -28.34 8.27
C VAL A 35 -8.97 -29.38 9.01
N ASP A 36 -8.01 -29.95 8.31
CA ASP A 36 -7.09 -30.94 8.84
C ASP A 36 -6.02 -30.23 9.68
N THR A 37 -5.65 -30.75 10.85
CA THR A 37 -4.73 -30.06 11.76
C THR A 37 -3.34 -29.86 11.16
N GLU A 38 -2.88 -30.80 10.34
CA GLU A 38 -1.59 -30.74 9.64
C GLU A 38 -1.57 -29.73 8.49
N SER A 39 -2.74 -29.25 8.03
CA SER A 39 -2.81 -28.22 6.99
C SER A 39 -2.80 -26.80 7.56
N ILE A 40 -2.78 -26.65 8.89
CA ILE A 40 -2.89 -25.37 9.58
C ILE A 40 -1.51 -24.83 9.93
N VAL A 41 -1.20 -23.63 9.44
CA VAL A 41 0.05 -22.91 9.69
C VAL A 41 -0.22 -21.59 10.37
N ASN A 42 -0.97 -20.69 9.72
CA ASN A 42 -1.21 -19.34 10.24
C ASN A 42 -2.57 -18.79 9.77
N PRO A 43 -3.42 -18.29 10.67
CA PRO A 43 -4.77 -17.82 10.34
C PRO A 43 -4.79 -16.54 9.48
N PHE A 44 -3.66 -15.85 9.30
CA PHE A 44 -3.53 -14.66 8.47
C PHE A 44 -2.90 -14.93 7.09
N LEU A 45 -2.32 -16.12 6.89
CA LEU A 45 -1.80 -16.60 5.60
C LEU A 45 -2.72 -17.65 4.97
N GLN A 46 -3.86 -17.95 5.61
CA GLN A 46 -4.78 -19.00 5.16
C GLN A 46 -6.24 -18.57 5.36
N THR A 47 -7.15 -19.25 4.65
CA THR A 47 -8.56 -18.85 4.57
C THR A 47 -9.44 -19.41 5.69
N TRP A 48 -8.99 -20.44 6.42
CA TRP A 48 -9.72 -21.04 7.54
C TRP A 48 -9.93 -20.06 8.71
N LYS A 49 -10.81 -20.42 9.66
CA LYS A 49 -11.23 -19.55 10.77
C LYS A 49 -11.14 -20.26 12.11
N VAL A 50 -10.76 -19.49 13.14
CA VAL A 50 -10.66 -19.92 14.54
C VAL A 50 -11.98 -19.69 15.28
N LYS A 51 -12.39 -20.66 16.10
CA LYS A 51 -13.51 -20.57 17.03
C LYS A 51 -13.15 -19.67 18.22
N LYS A 52 -13.57 -18.40 18.16
CA LYS A 52 -13.20 -17.37 19.13
C LYS A 52 -13.68 -17.59 20.57
N SER A 53 -14.76 -18.36 20.79
CA SER A 53 -15.35 -18.52 22.13
C SER A 53 -14.50 -19.36 23.09
N VAL A 54 -13.56 -20.15 22.58
CA VAL A 54 -12.70 -21.05 23.37
C VAL A 54 -11.34 -20.41 23.68
N LEU A 55 -11.04 -19.26 23.05
CA LEU A 55 -9.77 -18.57 23.23
C LEU A 55 -9.77 -17.72 24.50
N ASN A 56 -8.61 -17.55 25.11
CA ASN A 56 -8.42 -16.57 26.17
C ASN A 56 -8.65 -15.13 25.66
N ALA A 57 -8.90 -14.22 26.60
CA ALA A 57 -9.20 -12.81 26.27
C ALA A 57 -8.15 -12.17 25.36
N GLY A 58 -6.86 -12.42 25.63
CA GLY A 58 -5.76 -11.84 24.85
C GLY A 58 -5.75 -12.25 23.36
N LEU A 59 -5.93 -13.53 23.04
CA LEU A 59 -5.96 -14.00 21.65
C LEU A 59 -7.27 -13.60 20.97
N LYS A 60 -8.38 -13.62 21.71
CA LYS A 60 -9.69 -13.15 21.22
C LYS A 60 -9.65 -11.68 20.81
N ASP A 61 -9.05 -10.83 21.65
CA ASP A 61 -8.87 -9.40 21.38
C ASP A 61 -7.96 -9.18 20.18
N MET A 62 -6.85 -9.92 20.10
CA MET A 62 -5.92 -9.85 18.97
C MET A 62 -6.63 -10.12 17.63
N LEU A 63 -7.38 -11.22 17.52
CA LEU A 63 -8.15 -11.55 16.32
C LEU A 63 -9.28 -10.55 16.03
N THR A 64 -9.85 -9.94 17.07
CA THR A 64 -10.92 -8.96 16.93
C THR A 64 -10.39 -7.62 16.44
N VAL A 65 -9.26 -7.14 16.97
CA VAL A 65 -8.54 -5.96 16.49
C VAL A 65 -8.07 -6.18 15.05
N ALA A 66 -7.51 -7.34 14.74
CA ALA A 66 -7.05 -7.66 13.40
C ALA A 66 -8.18 -7.63 12.37
N LYS A 67 -9.36 -8.18 12.70
CA LYS A 67 -10.56 -8.08 11.87
C LYS A 67 -11.06 -6.62 11.76
N LYS A 68 -11.17 -5.91 12.89
CA LYS A 68 -11.68 -4.54 12.97
C LYS A 68 -10.91 -3.56 12.08
N PHE A 69 -9.60 -3.71 12.01
CA PHE A 69 -8.74 -2.84 11.21
C PHE A 69 -8.29 -3.46 9.89
N GLY A 70 -8.77 -4.65 9.53
CA GLY A 70 -8.45 -5.28 8.25
C GLY A 70 -6.97 -5.61 8.14
N VAL A 71 -6.50 -6.56 8.95
CA VAL A 71 -5.15 -7.10 8.77
C VAL A 71 -5.19 -8.18 7.70
N LYS A 72 -4.36 -8.02 6.67
CA LYS A 72 -4.25 -8.94 5.53
C LYS A 72 -2.80 -9.02 5.05
N PHE A 73 -2.48 -10.11 4.37
CA PHE A 73 -1.24 -10.22 3.62
C PHE A 73 -1.38 -9.51 2.27
N ALA A 74 -0.49 -8.57 1.96
CA ALA A 74 -0.43 -7.86 0.69
C ALA A 74 1.02 -7.43 0.39
N ALA A 75 1.57 -7.89 -0.73
CA ALA A 75 2.91 -7.56 -1.19
C ALA A 75 2.83 -7.12 -2.66
N MET A 76 3.42 -5.97 -3.01
CA MET A 76 3.33 -5.41 -4.37
C MET A 76 4.01 -6.32 -5.38
N THR A 77 5.29 -6.59 -5.15
CA THR A 77 6.14 -7.48 -5.94
C THR A 77 6.69 -8.55 -5.00
N PRO A 78 5.99 -9.66 -4.72
CA PRO A 78 6.53 -10.71 -3.87
C PRO A 78 7.71 -11.38 -4.58
N SER A 79 8.82 -11.63 -3.87
CA SER A 79 9.95 -12.39 -4.41
C SER A 79 9.59 -13.87 -4.57
N LYS A 80 10.36 -14.60 -5.39
CA LYS A 80 10.14 -16.04 -5.58
C LYS A 80 10.32 -16.79 -4.26
N GLU A 81 11.33 -16.42 -3.46
CA GLU A 81 11.63 -16.98 -2.14
C GLU A 81 10.44 -16.77 -1.20
N LEU A 82 9.88 -15.55 -1.15
CA LEU A 82 8.68 -15.27 -0.35
C LEU A 82 7.52 -16.16 -0.76
N LEU A 83 7.28 -16.34 -2.07
CA LEU A 83 6.18 -17.16 -2.56
C LEU A 83 6.35 -18.64 -2.20
N MET A 84 7.59 -19.13 -2.24
CA MET A 84 7.92 -20.51 -1.84
C MET A 84 7.65 -20.76 -0.35
N GLU A 85 7.87 -19.78 0.52
CA GLU A 85 7.60 -19.87 1.96
C GLU A 85 6.10 -19.89 2.33
N LEU A 86 5.21 -19.45 1.44
CA LEU A 86 3.78 -19.38 1.74
C LEU A 86 3.15 -20.79 1.89
N PRO A 87 2.14 -20.96 2.78
CA PRO A 87 1.47 -22.26 2.95
C PRO A 87 0.73 -22.69 1.68
N MET A 88 0.93 -23.92 1.21
CA MET A 88 0.20 -24.41 0.02
C MET A 88 -1.28 -24.71 0.28
N TRP A 89 -1.65 -24.89 1.55
CA TRP A 89 -2.99 -25.28 1.97
C TRP A 89 -3.85 -24.07 2.32
N HIS A 90 -5.13 -24.10 1.94
CA HIS A 90 -6.09 -23.02 2.27
C HIS A 90 -5.56 -21.63 1.90
N HIS A 91 -4.83 -21.53 0.78
CA HIS A 91 -4.03 -20.36 0.45
C HIS A 91 -4.93 -19.16 0.13
N PHE A 92 -4.58 -17.97 0.62
CA PHE A 92 -5.41 -16.77 0.44
C PHE A 92 -5.48 -16.28 -1.01
N GLY A 93 -4.51 -16.67 -1.84
CA GLY A 93 -4.42 -16.39 -3.27
C GLY A 93 -5.03 -17.46 -4.18
N GLU A 94 -5.82 -18.39 -3.64
CA GLU A 94 -6.62 -19.35 -4.40
C GLU A 94 -7.64 -18.63 -5.30
N ASP A 95 -7.78 -19.07 -6.55
CA ASP A 95 -8.75 -18.50 -7.50
C ASP A 95 -10.19 -18.82 -7.07
N PRO A 96 -11.04 -17.83 -6.71
CA PRO A 96 -12.37 -18.09 -6.18
C PRO A 96 -13.32 -18.75 -7.20
N SER A 97 -13.01 -18.67 -8.51
CA SER A 97 -13.80 -19.31 -9.55
C SER A 97 -13.59 -20.83 -9.64
N LYS A 98 -12.51 -21.35 -9.03
CA LYS A 98 -12.13 -22.76 -9.11
C LYS A 98 -12.50 -23.50 -7.82
N ARG A 99 -12.92 -24.76 -7.94
CA ARG A 99 -13.17 -25.61 -6.76
C ARG A 99 -11.86 -26.08 -6.13
N HIS A 100 -11.65 -25.76 -4.86
CA HIS A 100 -10.47 -26.18 -4.09
C HIS A 100 -10.79 -27.37 -3.19
N VAL A 101 -9.98 -28.43 -3.32
CA VAL A 101 -10.12 -29.66 -2.51
C VAL A 101 -8.89 -29.77 -1.62
N ASN A 102 -9.07 -29.78 -0.30
CA ASN A 102 -7.96 -29.85 0.66
C ASN A 102 -7.87 -31.20 1.41
N ASN A 103 -8.88 -32.08 1.27
CA ASN A 103 -9.03 -33.28 2.09
C ASN A 103 -9.18 -34.59 1.27
N SER A 104 -8.67 -34.64 0.03
CA SER A 104 -8.63 -35.90 -0.72
C SER A 104 -7.60 -36.88 -0.14
N LYS A 105 -7.67 -38.17 -0.51
CA LYS A 105 -6.68 -39.18 -0.11
C LYS A 105 -5.25 -38.73 -0.44
N SER A 106 -5.02 -38.22 -1.64
CA SER A 106 -3.72 -37.68 -2.07
C SER A 106 -3.32 -36.42 -1.30
N CYS A 107 -4.26 -35.54 -0.94
CA CYS A 107 -3.96 -34.38 -0.08
C CYS A 107 -3.51 -34.82 1.32
N ARG A 108 -4.13 -35.86 1.89
CA ARG A 108 -3.73 -36.42 3.19
C ARG A 108 -2.34 -37.04 3.11
N CYS A 109 -2.08 -37.83 2.06
CA CYS A 109 -0.75 -38.40 1.80
C CYS A 109 0.33 -37.32 1.65
N LEU A 110 0.03 -36.24 0.92
CA LEU A 110 0.94 -35.10 0.78
C LEU A 110 1.34 -34.49 2.12
N ARG A 111 0.43 -34.41 3.09
CA ARG A 111 0.75 -33.89 4.43
C ARG A 111 1.47 -34.90 5.31
N GLN A 112 0.91 -36.10 5.44
CA GLN A 112 1.39 -37.11 6.39
C GLN A 112 2.69 -37.78 5.96
N ASN A 113 2.77 -38.16 4.69
CA ASN A 113 3.87 -38.97 4.18
C ASN A 113 4.92 -38.10 3.49
N HIS A 114 4.49 -37.11 2.70
CA HIS A 114 5.44 -36.23 2.01
C HIS A 114 5.88 -35.02 2.84
N GLY A 115 5.19 -34.70 3.94
CA GLY A 115 5.51 -33.55 4.79
C GLY A 115 5.28 -32.20 4.10
N ALA A 116 4.42 -32.14 3.07
CA ALA A 116 4.22 -30.95 2.26
C ALA A 116 3.42 -29.88 3.01
N ILE A 117 4.03 -28.72 3.26
CA ILE A 117 3.45 -27.61 4.02
C ILE A 117 3.39 -26.33 3.17
N ASN A 118 4.48 -26.00 2.47
CA ASN A 118 4.65 -24.73 1.76
C ASN A 118 4.57 -24.92 0.23
N MET A 119 4.60 -23.80 -0.50
CA MET A 119 4.59 -23.83 -1.96
C MET A 119 5.88 -24.44 -2.54
N GLU A 120 6.99 -24.31 -1.84
CA GLU A 120 8.27 -24.95 -2.21
C GLU A 120 8.12 -26.48 -2.33
N ASP A 121 7.50 -27.12 -1.35
CA ASP A 121 7.23 -28.55 -1.33
C ASP A 121 6.35 -28.95 -2.53
N ALA A 122 5.30 -28.17 -2.80
CA ALA A 122 4.41 -28.42 -3.93
C ALA A 122 5.15 -28.33 -5.28
N VAL A 123 6.04 -27.36 -5.44
CA VAL A 123 6.87 -27.19 -6.64
C VAL A 123 7.84 -28.36 -6.77
N LYS A 124 8.58 -28.71 -5.71
CA LYS A 124 9.53 -29.85 -5.71
C LYS A 124 8.83 -31.17 -6.03
N ILE A 125 7.68 -31.44 -5.42
CA ILE A 125 6.93 -32.68 -5.63
C ILE A 125 6.38 -32.74 -7.06
N SER A 126 5.87 -31.64 -7.60
CA SER A 126 5.29 -31.59 -8.96
C SER A 126 6.32 -31.56 -10.09
N ALA A 127 7.55 -31.09 -9.84
CA ALA A 127 8.63 -31.01 -10.82
C ALA A 127 8.96 -32.36 -11.49
N ARG A 128 8.73 -33.48 -10.80
CA ARG A 128 8.95 -34.81 -11.38
C ARG A 128 8.05 -35.11 -12.59
N LEU A 129 6.87 -34.47 -12.69
CA LEU A 129 5.93 -34.70 -13.78
C LEU A 129 6.47 -34.24 -15.15
N THR A 130 7.48 -33.38 -15.16
CA THR A 130 8.16 -32.93 -16.39
C THR A 130 9.46 -33.68 -16.64
N SER A 131 9.86 -34.61 -15.77
CA SER A 131 11.07 -35.40 -15.97
C SER A 131 10.84 -36.48 -17.04
N PRO A 132 11.76 -36.67 -18.01
CA PRO A 132 11.66 -37.73 -19.00
C PRO A 132 11.61 -39.14 -18.41
N SER A 133 12.18 -39.32 -17.20
CA SER A 133 12.20 -40.60 -16.49
C SER A 133 10.89 -40.94 -15.78
N HIS A 134 9.93 -40.00 -15.73
CA HIS A 134 8.68 -40.15 -15.00
C HIS A 134 7.58 -40.75 -15.89
N GLY A 135 6.84 -41.72 -15.34
CA GLY A 135 5.71 -42.37 -16.01
C GLY A 135 4.39 -42.09 -15.30
N GLU A 136 3.29 -42.00 -16.03
CA GLU A 136 1.94 -41.73 -15.53
C GLU A 136 1.28 -42.93 -14.83
N LYS A 137 2.04 -43.62 -13.96
CA LYS A 137 1.59 -44.82 -13.24
C LYS A 137 1.95 -44.72 -11.76
N ALA A 138 1.14 -45.35 -10.90
CA ALA A 138 1.40 -45.40 -9.46
C ALA A 138 2.75 -46.08 -9.11
N THR A 139 3.16 -47.04 -9.95
CA THR A 139 4.38 -47.83 -9.82
C THR A 139 5.55 -47.30 -10.64
N CYS A 140 5.55 -46.01 -11.02
CA CYS A 140 6.65 -45.41 -11.78
C CYS A 140 8.03 -45.70 -11.13
N ASN A 141 9.00 -46.15 -11.94
CA ASN A 141 10.32 -46.59 -11.48
C ASN A 141 11.35 -45.46 -11.32
N CYS A 142 10.97 -44.19 -11.51
CA CYS A 142 11.89 -43.08 -11.30
C CYS A 142 12.32 -43.02 -9.82
N LEU A 143 13.55 -42.53 -9.57
CA LEU A 143 14.15 -42.50 -8.23
C LEU A 143 13.25 -41.81 -7.20
N ALA A 144 12.62 -40.69 -7.57
CA ALA A 144 11.75 -39.94 -6.67
C ALA A 144 10.47 -40.71 -6.30
N CYS A 145 9.85 -41.43 -7.24
CA CYS A 145 8.67 -42.25 -6.95
C CYS A 145 9.02 -43.54 -6.20
N ALA A 146 10.19 -44.13 -6.46
CA ALA A 146 10.69 -45.26 -5.69
C ALA A 146 10.94 -44.87 -4.23
N ASP A 147 11.62 -43.74 -3.98
CA ASP A 147 11.89 -43.20 -2.65
C ASP A 147 10.60 -42.89 -1.87
N ASP A 148 9.61 -42.26 -2.53
CA ASP A 148 8.32 -41.99 -1.89
C ASP A 148 7.58 -43.27 -1.49
N ARG A 149 7.71 -44.35 -2.26
CA ARG A 149 7.09 -45.65 -1.90
C ARG A 149 7.83 -46.32 -0.74
N THR A 150 9.16 -46.42 -0.83
CA THR A 150 9.97 -47.21 0.12
C THR A 150 10.21 -46.48 1.43
N ARG A 151 10.53 -45.18 1.39
CA ARG A 151 10.88 -44.41 2.59
C ARG A 151 9.72 -43.65 3.20
N ARG A 152 8.76 -43.21 2.37
CA ARG A 152 7.61 -42.39 2.83
C ARG A 152 6.30 -43.17 2.92
N GLY A 153 6.25 -44.41 2.47
CA GLY A 153 5.03 -45.23 2.49
C GLY A 153 3.90 -44.69 1.59
N CYS A 154 4.21 -43.91 0.56
CA CYS A 154 3.22 -43.39 -0.38
C CYS A 154 2.78 -44.48 -1.36
N THR A 155 1.48 -44.78 -1.45
CA THR A 155 0.97 -45.82 -2.36
C THR A 155 0.89 -45.37 -3.82
N ASN A 156 0.71 -44.08 -4.08
CA ASN A 156 0.64 -43.53 -5.43
C ASN A 156 1.33 -42.15 -5.52
N PRO A 157 2.66 -42.13 -5.71
CA PRO A 157 3.42 -40.90 -5.84
C PRO A 157 2.99 -40.02 -7.02
N HIS A 158 2.58 -40.62 -8.14
CA HIS A 158 2.11 -39.87 -9.31
C HIS A 158 0.83 -39.08 -9.00
N SER A 159 -0.15 -39.69 -8.32
CA SER A 159 -1.37 -38.99 -7.89
C SER A 159 -1.07 -37.84 -6.93
N CYS A 160 -0.10 -38.02 -6.03
CA CYS A 160 0.35 -36.96 -5.13
C CYS A 160 0.99 -35.80 -5.90
N ALA A 161 1.87 -36.09 -6.87
CA ALA A 161 2.47 -35.08 -7.73
C ALA A 161 1.44 -34.32 -8.58
N MET A 162 0.47 -35.02 -9.16
CA MET A 162 -0.64 -34.39 -9.90
C MET A 162 -1.51 -33.51 -9.00
N THR A 163 -1.75 -33.95 -7.76
CA THR A 163 -2.49 -33.16 -6.76
C THR A 163 -1.73 -31.88 -6.40
N ALA A 164 -0.41 -31.97 -6.17
CA ALA A 164 0.44 -30.81 -5.90
C ALA A 164 0.45 -29.82 -7.08
N ARG A 165 0.59 -30.30 -8.32
CA ARG A 165 0.49 -29.47 -9.52
C ARG A 165 -0.88 -28.79 -9.63
N THR A 166 -1.96 -29.55 -9.43
CA THR A 166 -3.34 -29.03 -9.45
C THR A 166 -3.55 -27.93 -8.42
N LYS A 167 -2.89 -28.00 -7.27
CA LYS A 167 -2.92 -26.94 -6.25
C LYS A 167 -2.30 -25.64 -6.76
N LEU A 168 -1.12 -25.74 -7.38
CA LEU A 168 -0.44 -24.59 -7.98
C LEU A 168 -1.23 -23.98 -9.14
N ASP A 169 -1.82 -24.81 -10.02
CA ASP A 169 -2.61 -24.37 -11.18
C ASP A 169 -3.93 -23.65 -10.81
N LYS A 170 -4.37 -23.83 -9.56
CA LYS A 170 -5.56 -23.20 -8.98
C LYS A 170 -5.25 -21.88 -8.27
N LEU A 171 -4.00 -21.44 -8.23
CA LEU A 171 -3.62 -20.13 -7.71
C LEU A 171 -3.82 -19.04 -8.77
N LEU A 172 -4.05 -17.82 -8.29
CA LEU A 172 -3.95 -16.64 -9.13
C LEU A 172 -2.48 -16.46 -9.58
N PRO A 173 -2.21 -15.98 -10.81
CA PRO A 173 -0.85 -15.89 -11.35
C PRO A 173 0.17 -15.14 -10.48
N ARG A 174 -0.28 -14.15 -9.70
CA ARG A 174 0.55 -13.37 -8.77
C ARG A 174 1.15 -14.20 -7.64
N TRP A 175 0.43 -15.22 -7.21
CA TRP A 175 0.79 -16.05 -6.07
C TRP A 175 1.38 -17.40 -6.50
N ASP A 176 1.56 -17.62 -7.80
CA ASP A 176 2.17 -18.83 -8.33
C ASP A 176 3.70 -18.63 -8.42
N PRO A 177 4.51 -19.33 -7.61
CA PRO A 177 5.96 -19.17 -7.61
C PRO A 177 6.61 -19.58 -8.94
N ARG A 178 5.93 -20.37 -9.78
CA ARG A 178 6.43 -20.76 -11.12
C ARG A 178 6.33 -19.62 -12.13
N LYS A 179 5.50 -18.61 -11.85
CA LYS A 179 5.27 -17.43 -12.69
C LYS A 179 5.94 -16.18 -12.14
N ALA A 180 6.58 -16.29 -10.97
CA ALA A 180 7.44 -15.24 -10.47
C ALA A 180 8.56 -15.06 -11.49
N THR A 181 8.55 -13.94 -12.20
CA THR A 181 9.71 -13.53 -13.00
C THR A 181 10.87 -13.43 -12.03
N CYS A 182 11.94 -14.20 -12.25
CA CYS A 182 13.22 -13.89 -11.64
C CYS A 182 13.49 -12.42 -11.98
N THR A 183 13.55 -11.54 -10.98
CA THR A 183 14.18 -10.23 -11.15
C THR A 183 15.70 -10.39 -11.18
N GLU A 184 16.18 -11.52 -11.70
CA GLU A 184 17.57 -11.81 -12.06
C GLU A 184 17.88 -11.22 -13.44
N ASP A 185 17.21 -10.13 -13.83
CA ASP A 185 17.97 -9.05 -14.45
C ASP A 185 18.80 -8.42 -13.34
N SER A 186 19.78 -9.21 -12.88
CA SER A 186 20.99 -8.80 -12.20
C SER A 186 21.47 -7.50 -12.83
N ASP A 187 21.58 -6.45 -12.03
CA ASP A 187 22.85 -5.75 -11.85
C ASP A 187 23.73 -5.56 -13.11
N SER A 188 23.14 -5.14 -14.23
CA SER A 188 23.88 -4.71 -15.42
C SER A 188 23.55 -3.29 -15.88
N ASP A 189 22.73 -2.56 -15.10
CA ASP A 189 22.63 -1.09 -15.17
C ASP A 189 23.08 -0.48 -13.83
N SER A 190 23.98 -1.16 -13.11
CA SER A 190 24.90 -0.48 -12.19
C SER A 190 26.10 0.04 -12.96
N GLU A 191 25.89 0.57 -14.17
CA GLU A 191 26.78 1.62 -14.63
C GLU A 191 26.51 2.79 -13.69
N SER A 192 27.56 3.18 -12.99
CA SER A 192 27.68 4.44 -12.30
C SER A 192 27.35 5.59 -13.26
N GLU A 193 26.05 5.84 -13.49
CA GLU A 193 25.58 7.18 -13.86
C GLU A 193 26.03 8.04 -12.69
N GLU A 194 27.05 8.88 -12.92
CA GLU A 194 27.47 9.93 -12.01
C GLU A 194 26.21 10.53 -11.36
N GLU A 195 26.16 10.57 -10.03
CA GLU A 195 25.03 11.17 -9.31
C GLU A 195 25.01 12.67 -9.60
N ASP A 196 24.50 13.02 -10.77
CA ASP A 196 24.12 14.38 -11.09
C ASP A 196 22.99 14.71 -10.11
N GLU A 197 23.28 15.49 -9.06
CA GLU A 197 22.34 15.74 -7.94
C GLU A 197 20.97 16.25 -8.44
N ASN A 198 20.97 16.80 -9.65
CA ASN A 198 19.84 17.37 -10.35
C ASN A 198 19.07 16.38 -11.24
N LYS A 199 19.59 15.18 -11.53
CA LYS A 199 18.94 14.17 -12.38
C LYS A 199 18.69 12.87 -11.62
N ILE A 200 17.43 12.60 -11.29
CA ILE A 200 17.04 11.48 -10.42
C ILE A 200 16.12 10.50 -11.15
N THR A 201 16.57 9.28 -11.37
CA THR A 201 15.77 8.21 -11.98
C THR A 201 14.77 7.61 -10.99
N PHE A 202 13.51 7.40 -11.42
CA PHE A 202 12.50 6.72 -10.62
C PHE A 202 12.86 5.22 -10.43
N PRO A 203 13.05 4.75 -9.18
CA PRO A 203 13.55 3.40 -8.92
C PRO A 203 12.50 2.32 -9.22
N ARG A 204 12.95 1.11 -9.55
CA ARG A 204 12.06 -0.06 -9.60
C ARG A 204 11.60 -0.40 -8.17
N PRO A 205 10.33 -0.81 -7.97
CA PRO A 205 9.90 -1.29 -6.67
C PRO A 205 10.69 -2.52 -6.24
N LEU A 206 11.31 -2.44 -5.07
CA LEU A 206 12.03 -3.56 -4.49
C LEU A 206 11.06 -4.70 -4.15
N PRO A 207 11.44 -5.96 -4.43
CA PRO A 207 10.61 -7.08 -4.08
C PRO A 207 10.46 -7.21 -2.56
N THR A 208 9.29 -7.67 -2.13
CA THR A 208 9.08 -8.09 -0.74
C THR A 208 9.63 -9.50 -0.59
N THR A 209 10.66 -9.66 0.24
CA THR A 209 11.36 -10.93 0.44
C THR A 209 10.91 -11.64 1.72
N LYS A 210 10.61 -10.90 2.79
CA LYS A 210 10.18 -11.48 4.07
C LYS A 210 8.66 -11.54 4.21
N VAL A 211 8.13 -12.69 4.65
CA VAL A 211 6.68 -12.85 4.91
C VAL A 211 6.16 -11.86 5.96
N SER A 212 6.91 -11.59 7.04
CA SER A 212 6.53 -10.61 8.07
C SER A 212 6.25 -9.21 7.50
N ASP A 213 6.93 -8.84 6.41
CA ASP A 213 6.79 -7.55 5.74
C ASP A 213 5.57 -7.48 4.82
N GLY A 214 4.96 -8.62 4.47
CA GLY A 214 3.72 -8.64 3.68
C GLY A 214 2.46 -8.31 4.50
N PHE A 215 2.49 -8.34 5.83
CA PHE A 215 1.31 -8.04 6.64
C PHE A 215 1.00 -6.54 6.68
N ARG A 216 -0.22 -6.17 6.29
CA ARG A 216 -0.72 -4.79 6.25
C ARG A 216 -2.00 -4.63 7.07
N ILE A 217 -2.21 -3.44 7.62
CA ILE A 217 -3.35 -3.04 8.47
C ILE A 217 -3.99 -1.77 7.94
N PHE A 218 -5.25 -1.53 8.28
CA PHE A 218 -6.12 -0.49 7.72
C PHE A 218 -6.49 -0.76 6.25
N THR A 219 -6.67 -2.04 5.89
CA THR A 219 -7.04 -2.45 4.52
C THR A 219 -8.56 -2.52 4.30
N ASN A 220 -9.37 -1.96 5.20
CA ASN A 220 -10.83 -2.02 5.14
C ASN A 220 -11.44 -0.97 4.19
N THR A 221 -10.63 -0.10 3.59
CA THR A 221 -11.10 0.83 2.56
C THR A 221 -11.43 0.07 1.27
N PRO A 222 -12.47 0.47 0.53
CA PRO A 222 -12.80 -0.10 -0.78
C PRO A 222 -11.73 0.32 -1.78
N THR A 223 -10.57 -0.32 -1.68
CA THR A 223 -9.48 -0.14 -2.59
C THR A 223 -8.95 -1.54 -2.84
N MET A 224 -9.53 -2.12 -3.90
CA MET A 224 -8.80 -2.90 -4.92
C MET A 224 -8.69 -4.41 -4.73
N SER A 225 -9.02 -5.12 -5.81
CA SER A 225 -8.77 -6.54 -6.03
C SER A 225 -7.27 -6.78 -6.23
N ALA A 226 -6.69 -7.66 -5.40
CA ALA A 226 -5.26 -7.93 -5.28
C ALA A 226 -4.68 -8.79 -6.42
N ASN A 227 -5.28 -8.79 -7.61
CA ASN A 227 -5.18 -9.95 -8.51
C ASN A 227 -4.30 -9.75 -9.74
N ALA A 228 -3.47 -8.71 -9.82
CA ALA A 228 -2.72 -8.51 -11.05
C ALA A 228 -1.24 -8.19 -10.85
N ASN A 229 -0.44 -8.72 -11.77
CA ASN A 229 1.02 -8.64 -11.77
C ASN A 229 1.48 -7.26 -12.22
N PRO A 230 2.60 -6.72 -11.68
CA PRO A 230 3.31 -5.61 -12.29
C PRO A 230 3.57 -5.90 -13.77
N ALA A 231 3.49 -4.88 -14.64
CA ALA A 231 3.83 -5.06 -16.03
C ALA A 231 5.35 -5.31 -16.15
N PRO A 232 5.81 -6.39 -16.81
CA PRO A 232 7.23 -6.56 -17.09
C PRO A 232 7.71 -5.39 -17.96
N ARG A 233 8.84 -4.77 -17.61
CA ARG A 233 9.45 -3.74 -18.44
C ARG A 233 9.98 -4.40 -19.72
N ARG A 234 9.35 -4.17 -20.86
CA ARG A 234 9.96 -4.43 -22.18
C ARG A 234 10.87 -3.24 -22.53
N ARG A 235 11.94 -3.50 -23.30
CA ARG A 235 12.80 -2.45 -23.89
C ARG A 235 11.89 -1.38 -24.52
N GLY A 236 12.07 -0.13 -24.10
CA GLY A 236 11.18 0.97 -24.47
C GLY A 236 11.15 1.21 -25.98
N LEU A 237 10.16 1.96 -26.45
CA LEU A 237 10.28 2.57 -27.78
C LEU A 237 11.42 3.61 -27.72
N GLU A 238 12.20 3.77 -28.79
CA GLU A 238 13.34 4.71 -28.87
C GLU A 238 12.95 6.19 -28.71
N ALA A 239 11.66 6.51 -28.58
CA ALA A 239 11.19 7.88 -28.36
C ALA A 239 11.37 8.33 -26.91
N ARG A 240 11.94 9.53 -26.73
CA ARG A 240 12.13 10.22 -25.46
C ARG A 240 11.31 11.51 -25.44
N VAL A 241 10.61 11.76 -24.35
CA VAL A 241 9.79 12.97 -24.14
C VAL A 241 10.34 13.75 -22.96
N HIS A 242 10.72 15.00 -23.21
CA HIS A 242 11.08 15.96 -22.18
C HIS A 242 9.92 16.91 -21.93
N ALA A 243 9.54 17.12 -20.67
CA ALA A 243 8.47 18.03 -20.29
C ALA A 243 8.75 18.68 -18.93
N SER A 244 8.59 19.98 -18.85
CA SER A 244 8.66 20.75 -17.60
C SER A 244 7.25 20.88 -17.00
N PHE A 245 7.13 20.85 -15.68
CA PHE A 245 5.84 20.93 -15.01
C PHE A 245 5.86 21.84 -13.79
N ALA A 246 4.73 22.49 -13.53
CA ALA A 246 4.56 23.41 -12.41
C ALA A 246 3.13 23.42 -11.88
N GLY A 247 2.97 23.92 -10.66
CA GLY A 247 1.68 24.16 -10.03
C GLY A 247 1.60 25.57 -9.48
N SER A 248 0.39 26.11 -9.43
CA SER A 248 0.09 27.42 -8.87
C SER A 248 -1.17 27.35 -8.00
N VAL A 249 -1.19 28.17 -6.94
CA VAL A 249 -2.34 28.30 -6.04
C VAL A 249 -2.47 29.77 -5.66
N THR A 250 -3.62 30.37 -5.99
CA THR A 250 -3.98 31.72 -5.54
C THR A 250 -4.84 31.62 -4.27
N ARG A 251 -4.48 32.43 -3.26
CA ARG A 251 -5.21 32.50 -1.97
C ARG A 251 -5.71 33.91 -1.68
N LYS A 252 -6.89 34.02 -1.09
CA LYS A 252 -7.43 35.27 -0.52
C LYS A 252 -7.87 35.00 0.92
N ASN A 253 -7.42 35.81 1.88
CA ASN A 253 -7.73 35.64 3.31
C ASN A 253 -7.43 34.23 3.88
N SER A 254 -6.41 33.54 3.37
CA SER A 254 -6.03 32.14 3.71
C SER A 254 -6.91 31.05 3.07
N GLU A 255 -7.99 31.42 2.39
CA GLU A 255 -8.81 30.52 1.59
C GLU A 255 -8.22 30.37 0.18
N ILE A 256 -8.42 29.21 -0.42
CA ILE A 256 -8.01 28.95 -1.79
C ILE A 256 -9.05 29.60 -2.70
N LYS A 257 -8.62 30.25 -3.78
CA LYS A 257 -9.51 30.87 -4.78
C LYS A 257 -9.44 30.14 -6.12
N SER A 258 -8.23 29.78 -6.52
CA SER A 258 -7.97 29.08 -7.78
C SER A 258 -6.69 28.25 -7.65
N VAL A 259 -6.66 27.13 -8.36
CA VAL A 259 -5.52 26.22 -8.42
C VAL A 259 -5.31 25.80 -9.86
N GLY A 260 -4.05 25.88 -10.30
CA GLY A 260 -3.66 25.58 -11.67
C GLY A 260 -2.49 24.62 -11.73
N ALA A 261 -2.48 23.79 -12.78
CA ALA A 261 -1.38 22.89 -13.11
C ALA A 261 -0.96 23.11 -14.57
N GLY A 262 0.35 23.11 -14.83
CA GLY A 262 0.91 23.38 -16.14
C GLY A 262 1.98 22.36 -16.51
N VAL A 263 1.98 21.93 -17.77
CA VAL A 263 3.02 21.08 -18.37
C VAL A 263 3.44 21.69 -19.70
N TRP A 264 4.72 21.97 -19.85
CA TRP A 264 5.31 22.56 -21.04
C TRP A 264 6.29 21.60 -21.70
N LEU A 265 6.23 21.47 -23.03
CA LEU A 265 7.16 20.68 -23.83
C LEU A 265 8.01 21.59 -24.72
N SER A 266 7.34 22.44 -25.49
CA SER A 266 7.98 23.44 -26.35
C SER A 266 7.00 24.57 -26.68
N THR A 267 7.53 25.69 -27.15
CA THR A 267 6.73 26.84 -27.60
C THR A 267 5.81 26.43 -28.75
N GLY A 268 4.51 26.73 -28.63
CA GLY A 268 3.51 26.42 -29.66
C GLY A 268 3.09 24.94 -29.76
N SER A 269 3.56 24.07 -28.87
CA SER A 269 3.14 22.66 -28.88
C SER A 269 1.67 22.49 -28.44
N GLU A 270 0.88 21.79 -29.24
CA GLU A 270 -0.48 21.34 -28.86
C GLU A 270 -0.49 20.34 -27.71
N LEU A 271 0.68 19.75 -27.38
CA LEU A 271 0.85 18.80 -26.28
C LEU A 271 1.11 19.49 -24.93
N ASN A 272 1.17 20.83 -24.91
CA ASN A 272 1.22 21.61 -23.69
C ASN A 272 -0.11 21.46 -22.93
N ILE A 273 -0.02 21.29 -21.61
CA ILE A 273 -1.18 21.06 -20.76
C ILE A 273 -1.33 22.26 -19.82
N SER A 274 -2.52 22.84 -19.77
CA SER A 274 -2.93 23.81 -18.77
C SER A 274 -4.23 23.30 -18.15
N LEU A 275 -4.27 23.13 -16.83
CA LEU A 275 -5.41 22.55 -16.11
C LEU A 275 -5.88 23.47 -14.99
N LYS A 276 -7.19 23.65 -14.87
CA LYS A 276 -7.84 24.15 -13.66
C LYS A 276 -8.19 22.99 -12.75
N LEU A 277 -7.80 23.08 -11.49
CA LEU A 277 -7.99 22.01 -10.51
C LEU A 277 -8.98 22.42 -9.42
N SER A 278 -9.69 21.44 -8.87
CA SER A 278 -10.53 21.66 -7.70
C SER A 278 -9.68 21.86 -6.44
N GLU A 279 -10.15 22.70 -5.52
CA GLU A 279 -9.48 22.97 -4.25
C GLU A 279 -9.34 21.70 -3.38
N GLU A 280 -10.29 20.78 -3.51
CA GLU A 280 -10.28 19.50 -2.82
C GLU A 280 -9.17 18.57 -3.34
N SER A 281 -8.97 18.55 -4.66
CA SER A 281 -7.98 17.69 -5.31
C SER A 281 -6.56 18.22 -5.16
N ALA A 282 -6.39 19.55 -5.12
CA ALA A 282 -5.09 20.20 -5.10
C ALA A 282 -5.03 21.40 -4.12
N PRO A 283 -5.15 21.17 -2.80
CA PRO A 283 -5.15 22.26 -1.82
C PRO A 283 -3.81 23.00 -1.67
N THR A 284 -2.76 22.56 -2.37
CA THR A 284 -1.38 23.09 -2.25
C THR A 284 -0.69 23.09 -3.62
N ARG A 285 0.30 23.97 -3.80
CA ARG A 285 1.14 24.02 -5.01
C ARG A 285 1.77 22.65 -5.30
N GLN A 286 2.27 21.96 -4.27
CA GLN A 286 2.84 20.62 -4.39
C GLN A 286 1.84 19.58 -4.91
N SER A 287 0.57 19.70 -4.51
CA SER A 287 -0.49 18.83 -5.04
C SER A 287 -0.78 19.12 -6.51
N ALA A 288 -0.82 20.39 -6.90
CA ALA A 288 -0.99 20.80 -8.30
C ALA A 288 0.19 20.34 -9.17
N GLU A 289 1.44 20.50 -8.71
CA GLU A 289 2.65 19.98 -9.37
C GLU A 289 2.57 18.46 -9.56
N THR A 290 2.10 17.72 -8.54
CA THR A 290 1.94 16.26 -8.63
C THR A 290 0.87 15.88 -9.67
N ILE A 291 -0.21 16.64 -9.77
CA ILE A 291 -1.27 16.42 -10.76
C ILE A 291 -0.78 16.75 -12.18
N ALA A 292 0.03 17.81 -12.35
CA ALA A 292 0.66 18.13 -13.63
C ALA A 292 1.54 16.96 -14.13
N ALA A 293 2.41 16.45 -13.26
CA ALA A 293 3.23 15.28 -13.57
C ALA A 293 2.38 14.04 -13.88
N LEU A 294 1.31 13.80 -13.12
CA LEU A 294 0.36 12.70 -13.37
C LEU A 294 -0.29 12.82 -14.75
N ALA A 295 -0.80 13.99 -15.11
CA ALA A 295 -1.45 14.24 -16.40
C ALA A 295 -0.49 13.98 -17.57
N LYS A 296 0.78 14.42 -17.45
CA LYS A 296 1.79 14.12 -18.47
C LYS A 296 2.09 12.63 -18.58
N ILE A 297 2.22 11.94 -17.45
CA ILE A 297 2.49 10.50 -17.43
C ILE A 297 1.33 9.69 -18.02
N GLN A 298 0.09 10.12 -17.80
CA GLN A 298 -1.12 9.46 -18.32
C GLN A 298 -1.30 9.62 -19.83
N THR A 299 -0.89 10.75 -20.39
CA THR A 299 -0.94 11.04 -21.83
C THR A 299 0.23 10.44 -22.60
N THR A 300 1.31 10.03 -21.91
CA THR A 300 2.50 9.47 -22.54
C THR A 300 2.47 7.95 -22.56
N HIS A 301 2.73 7.35 -23.73
CA HIS A 301 2.79 5.90 -23.87
C HIS A 301 3.75 5.26 -22.85
N ARG A 302 3.39 4.09 -22.31
CA ARG A 302 4.06 3.45 -21.16
C ARG A 302 5.49 3.01 -21.44
N GLY A 303 5.81 2.74 -22.70
CA GLY A 303 7.14 2.34 -23.15
C GLY A 303 8.06 3.48 -23.57
N THR A 304 7.57 4.71 -23.62
CA THR A 304 8.36 5.90 -23.98
C THR A 304 9.16 6.37 -22.76
N GLU A 305 10.40 6.79 -22.96
CA GLU A 305 11.18 7.40 -21.89
C GLU A 305 10.69 8.82 -21.61
N VAL A 306 10.62 9.19 -20.33
CA VAL A 306 10.09 10.50 -19.91
C VAL A 306 11.07 11.18 -19.00
N GLU A 307 11.40 12.42 -19.34
CA GLU A 307 12.08 13.35 -18.45
C GLU A 307 11.10 14.42 -17.99
N LEU A 308 10.94 14.50 -16.67
CA LEU A 308 10.06 15.46 -16.02
C LEU A 308 10.90 16.49 -15.27
N GLU A 309 10.88 17.72 -15.75
CA GLU A 309 11.67 18.81 -15.20
C GLU A 309 10.84 19.72 -14.27
N SER A 310 11.43 20.15 -13.15
CA SER A 310 10.80 21.09 -12.22
C SER A 310 11.82 21.92 -11.45
N GLU A 311 11.51 23.19 -11.23
CA GLU A 311 12.30 24.14 -10.42
C GLU A 311 12.62 23.60 -9.00
N ARG A 312 11.63 23.01 -8.31
CA ARG A 312 11.71 22.80 -6.84
C ARG A 312 11.95 21.35 -6.40
N GLY A 313 11.91 20.41 -7.33
CA GLY A 313 12.18 18.99 -7.09
C GLY A 313 11.28 18.28 -6.07
N PHE A 314 10.12 18.83 -5.70
CA PHE A 314 9.22 18.21 -4.71
C PHE A 314 8.76 16.82 -5.18
N VAL A 315 8.25 16.72 -6.41
CA VAL A 315 7.75 15.46 -6.99
C VAL A 315 8.89 14.44 -7.13
N ALA A 316 10.08 14.90 -7.52
CA ALA A 316 11.28 14.07 -7.60
C ALA A 316 11.59 13.43 -6.24
N LYS A 317 11.73 14.24 -5.18
CA LYS A 317 11.98 13.78 -3.80
C LYS A 317 10.84 12.90 -3.26
N ALA A 318 9.60 13.24 -3.61
CA ALA A 318 8.41 12.48 -3.22
C ALA A 318 8.41 11.05 -3.81
N MET A 319 8.67 10.92 -5.12
CA MET A 319 8.63 9.64 -5.84
C MET A 319 9.90 8.79 -5.66
N THR A 320 11.01 9.37 -5.21
CA THR A 320 12.28 8.65 -5.01
C THR A 320 12.60 8.46 -3.53
N LYS A 321 12.91 9.54 -2.80
CA LYS A 321 13.38 9.51 -1.41
C LYS A 321 12.30 9.14 -0.39
N HIS A 322 11.04 9.56 -0.60
CA HIS A 322 9.98 9.42 0.40
C HIS A 322 8.97 8.30 0.14
N LEU A 323 8.81 7.89 -1.12
CA LEU A 323 7.75 6.97 -1.56
C LEU A 323 7.68 5.71 -0.71
N ARG A 324 8.80 5.01 -0.54
CA ARG A 324 8.87 3.74 0.22
C ARG A 324 8.37 3.91 1.65
N ARG A 325 8.79 4.98 2.33
CA ARG A 325 8.35 5.28 3.70
C ARG A 325 6.85 5.56 3.74
N TRP A 326 6.31 6.29 2.77
CA TRP A 326 4.88 6.58 2.72
C TRP A 326 4.06 5.32 2.43
N GLU A 327 4.50 4.46 1.51
CA GLU A 327 3.85 3.17 1.26
C GLU A 327 3.89 2.24 2.48
N ASP A 328 5.03 2.16 3.17
CA ASP A 328 5.19 1.37 4.40
C ASP A 328 4.31 1.91 5.54
N THR A 329 4.15 3.23 5.65
CA THR A 329 3.29 3.85 6.67
C THR A 329 1.82 3.95 6.25
N GLY A 330 1.47 3.43 5.06
CA GLY A 330 0.11 3.46 4.53
C GLY A 330 -0.40 4.87 4.25
N TRP A 331 0.50 5.80 3.95
CA TRP A 331 0.23 7.21 3.71
C TRP A 331 -0.40 7.95 4.90
N ILE A 332 -0.30 7.36 6.10
CA ILE A 332 -0.88 7.94 7.32
C ILE A 332 -0.17 9.24 7.63
N GLY A 333 -0.95 10.33 7.61
CA GLY A 333 -0.44 11.65 7.90
C GLY A 333 0.31 12.35 6.78
N VAL A 334 0.31 11.78 5.56
CA VAL A 334 0.73 12.49 4.36
C VAL A 334 -0.39 13.47 3.99
N VAL A 335 -0.02 14.71 3.64
CA VAL A 335 -0.97 15.73 3.22
C VAL A 335 -1.37 15.45 1.78
N ASN A 336 -2.68 15.44 1.52
CA ASN A 336 -3.26 15.14 0.21
C ASN A 336 -2.59 13.95 -0.54
N PRO A 337 -2.70 12.73 -0.02
CA PRO A 337 -1.97 11.59 -0.58
C PRO A 337 -2.55 11.08 -1.91
N SER A 338 -3.73 11.53 -2.34
CA SER A 338 -4.42 10.95 -3.50
C SER A 338 -3.66 11.15 -4.82
N PRO A 339 -3.20 12.37 -5.20
CA PRO A 339 -2.39 12.56 -6.40
C PRO A 339 -1.06 11.80 -6.36
N LEU A 340 -0.40 11.78 -5.20
CA LEU A 340 0.87 11.08 -5.01
C LEU A 340 0.74 9.56 -5.19
N LYS A 341 -0.32 8.98 -4.63
CA LYS A 341 -0.63 7.56 -4.83
C LYS A 341 -0.94 7.23 -6.28
N ALA A 342 -1.70 8.09 -6.96
CA ALA A 342 -2.03 7.91 -8.37
C ALA A 342 -0.78 7.98 -9.26
N LEU A 343 0.08 8.97 -9.02
CA LEU A 343 1.37 9.12 -9.73
C LEU A 343 2.27 7.92 -9.50
N ALA A 344 2.49 7.51 -8.25
CA ALA A 344 3.30 6.33 -7.94
C ALA A 344 2.75 5.06 -8.63
N SER A 345 1.43 4.88 -8.64
CA SER A 345 0.78 3.77 -9.33
C SER A 345 0.99 3.80 -10.85
N GLU A 346 0.92 4.95 -11.51
CA GLU A 346 1.18 5.05 -12.95
C GLU A 346 2.67 4.85 -13.26
N LEU A 347 3.59 5.45 -12.49
CA LEU A 347 5.03 5.24 -12.64
C LEU A 347 5.44 3.77 -12.49
N ASN A 348 4.87 3.06 -11.52
CA ASN A 348 5.11 1.62 -11.32
C ASN A 348 4.62 0.73 -12.49
N GLN A 349 3.75 1.25 -13.36
CA GLN A 349 3.25 0.53 -14.54
C GLN A 349 4.06 0.81 -15.80
N ARG A 350 4.90 1.83 -15.80
CA ARG A 350 5.67 2.22 -16.98
C ARG A 350 6.79 1.21 -17.23
N THR A 351 6.97 0.91 -18.51
CA THR A 351 8.08 0.08 -19.00
C THR A 351 9.27 0.95 -19.40
N GLY A 352 9.03 2.17 -19.89
CA GLY A 352 10.08 3.16 -20.16
C GLY A 352 10.65 3.80 -18.89
N LYS A 353 11.92 4.25 -18.96
CA LYS A 353 12.60 4.99 -17.88
C LYS A 353 11.86 6.30 -17.61
N THR A 354 11.76 6.68 -16.34
CA THR A 354 11.27 8.01 -15.96
C THR A 354 12.30 8.66 -15.09
N THR A 355 12.74 9.84 -15.52
CA THR A 355 13.80 10.59 -14.87
C THR A 355 13.27 11.97 -14.50
N PHE A 356 13.58 12.41 -13.30
CA PHE A 356 13.24 13.74 -12.81
C PHE A 356 14.46 14.64 -12.94
N ILE A 357 14.28 15.84 -13.47
CA ILE A 357 15.32 16.87 -13.58
C ILE A 357 14.93 18.04 -12.69
N ILE A 358 15.88 18.52 -11.89
CA ILE A 358 15.73 19.71 -11.06
C ILE A 358 16.60 20.80 -11.69
N SER A 359 15.97 21.83 -12.21
CA SER A 359 16.65 22.93 -12.91
C SER A 359 15.98 24.25 -12.59
N GLU A 360 16.77 25.24 -12.19
CA GLU A 360 16.31 26.62 -11.93
C GLU A 360 16.57 27.54 -13.14
N ASP A 361 17.59 27.26 -13.95
CA ASP A 361 18.10 28.15 -15.01
C ASP A 361 17.57 27.84 -16.42
N SER A 362 16.64 26.89 -16.55
CA SER A 362 16.04 26.52 -17.84
C SER A 362 14.72 27.28 -18.10
N PRO A 363 14.37 27.57 -19.37
CA PRO A 363 13.13 28.28 -19.69
C PRO A 363 11.85 27.45 -19.47
N GLY A 364 12.00 26.13 -19.35
CA GLY A 364 10.89 25.18 -19.27
C GLY A 364 10.04 25.31 -18.00
N PRO A 365 10.63 25.32 -16.79
CA PRO A 365 9.90 25.53 -15.53
C PRO A 365 9.11 26.84 -15.49
N ASP A 366 9.66 27.93 -16.00
CA ASP A 366 8.98 29.22 -16.09
C ASP A 366 7.78 29.16 -17.05
N ALA A 367 7.96 28.54 -18.23
CA ALA A 367 6.88 28.35 -19.19
C ALA A 367 5.77 27.44 -18.62
N ALA A 368 6.14 26.38 -17.89
CA ALA A 368 5.17 25.53 -17.20
C ALA A 368 4.43 26.29 -16.08
N LEU A 369 5.10 27.20 -15.37
CA LEU A 369 4.46 28.06 -14.37
C LEU A 369 3.45 29.00 -15.02
N LEU A 370 3.77 29.60 -16.17
CA LEU A 370 2.83 30.41 -16.95
C LEU A 370 1.59 29.61 -17.37
N LEU A 371 1.77 28.38 -17.88
CA LEU A 371 0.65 27.49 -18.22
C LEU A 371 -0.20 27.14 -16.99
N SER A 372 0.43 26.96 -15.82
CA SER A 372 -0.32 26.71 -14.59
C SER A 372 -1.18 27.92 -14.19
N LYS A 373 -0.63 29.14 -14.32
CA LYS A 373 -1.38 30.39 -14.05
C LYS A 373 -2.52 30.59 -15.05
N ALA A 374 -2.31 30.24 -16.32
CA ALA A 374 -3.40 30.23 -17.31
C ALA A 374 -4.52 29.26 -16.91
N GLY A 375 -4.15 28.12 -16.32
CA GLY A 375 -5.09 27.12 -15.80
C GLY A 375 -5.94 27.67 -14.65
N GLU A 376 -5.38 28.51 -13.78
CA GLU A 376 -6.15 29.15 -12.69
C GLU A 376 -7.28 30.05 -13.19
N VAL A 377 -7.15 30.62 -14.39
CA VAL A 377 -8.08 31.61 -14.95
C VAL A 377 -9.22 30.96 -15.75
N LYS A 378 -9.10 29.69 -16.13
CA LYS A 378 -10.19 28.97 -16.83
C LYS A 378 -11.49 29.02 -16.02
N GLU A 379 -12.63 28.90 -16.70
CA GLU A 379 -13.93 28.86 -16.02
C GLU A 379 -14.22 27.48 -15.45
N GLU A 380 -14.02 26.44 -16.27
CA GLU A 380 -14.34 25.04 -15.94
C GLU A 380 -13.18 24.30 -15.29
N ILE A 381 -13.50 23.38 -14.37
CA ILE A 381 -12.52 22.51 -13.71
C ILE A 381 -12.21 21.34 -14.66
N ASP A 382 -10.92 21.13 -14.93
CA ASP A 382 -10.46 19.99 -15.71
C ASP A 382 -10.43 18.71 -14.84
N GLU A 383 -11.09 17.65 -15.28
CA GLU A 383 -11.10 16.37 -14.56
C GLU A 383 -9.82 15.56 -14.81
N VAL A 384 -9.05 15.29 -13.75
CA VAL A 384 -7.88 14.41 -13.82
C VAL A 384 -8.18 13.06 -13.18
N TYR A 385 -7.90 11.98 -13.91
CA TYR A 385 -8.12 10.63 -13.43
C TYR A 385 -7.14 10.26 -12.30
N MET A 386 -7.56 10.38 -11.04
CA MET A 386 -6.75 10.06 -9.86
C MET A 386 -7.04 8.68 -9.26
N LYS A 387 -7.85 7.83 -9.91
CA LYS A 387 -8.17 6.50 -9.39
C LYS A 387 -6.99 5.56 -9.57
N ILE A 388 -6.47 5.06 -8.45
CA ILE A 388 -5.39 4.07 -8.43
C ILE A 388 -5.91 2.78 -9.05
N ARG A 389 -5.15 2.16 -9.95
CA ARG A 389 -5.52 0.87 -10.54
C ARG A 389 -5.31 -0.26 -9.54
N PRO A 390 -6.20 -1.27 -9.47
CA PRO A 390 -6.14 -2.30 -8.42
C PRO A 390 -4.87 -3.11 -8.35
N ARG A 391 -4.26 -3.30 -9.51
CA ARG A 391 -3.01 -4.01 -9.73
C ARG A 391 -1.84 -3.49 -8.88
N ASN A 392 -1.80 -2.19 -8.58
CA ASN A 392 -0.60 -1.52 -8.03
C ASN A 392 -0.87 -0.77 -6.72
N ALA A 393 -2.07 -0.91 -6.15
CA ALA A 393 -2.38 -0.30 -4.87
C ALA A 393 -1.86 -1.18 -3.73
N LEU A 394 -0.91 -0.67 -2.96
CA LEU A 394 -0.53 -1.24 -1.68
C LEU A 394 -1.53 -0.78 -0.61
N PRO A 395 -2.39 -1.66 -0.07
CA PRO A 395 -3.43 -1.25 0.86
C PRO A 395 -2.86 -1.02 2.26
N GLY A 396 -3.37 -0.03 2.98
CA GLY A 396 -3.05 0.18 4.39
C GLY A 396 -1.55 0.39 4.68
N ALA A 397 -1.16 0.23 5.96
CA ALA A 397 0.21 0.37 6.45
C ALA A 397 0.85 -1.00 6.73
N LYS A 398 2.17 -1.14 6.49
CA LYS A 398 2.96 -2.32 6.84
C LYS A 398 3.01 -2.48 8.36
N LEU A 399 2.63 -3.67 8.85
CA LEU A 399 2.50 -3.93 10.27
C LEU A 399 3.87 -3.97 10.98
N SER A 400 4.91 -4.47 10.33
CA SER A 400 6.28 -4.49 10.87
C SER A 400 6.83 -3.07 11.10
N LYS A 401 6.39 -2.08 10.33
CA LYS A 401 6.75 -0.65 10.48
C LYS A 401 5.77 0.15 11.35
N LEU A 402 4.66 -0.45 11.76
CA LEU A 402 3.66 0.22 12.59
C LEU A 402 4.20 0.49 14.00
N THR A 403 4.09 1.75 14.44
CA THR A 403 4.30 2.19 15.82
C THR A 403 2.97 2.53 16.47
N GLN A 404 2.94 2.63 17.81
CA GLN A 404 1.71 3.03 18.52
C GLN A 404 1.23 4.43 18.11
N SER A 405 2.14 5.38 17.95
CA SER A 405 1.81 6.74 17.51
C SER A 405 1.25 6.76 16.08
N LEU A 406 1.83 5.97 15.17
CA LEU A 406 1.33 5.84 13.80
C LEU A 406 -0.04 5.16 13.77
N ALA A 407 -0.24 4.09 14.55
CA ALA A 407 -1.51 3.40 14.67
C ALA A 407 -2.60 4.35 15.20
N TYR A 408 -2.30 5.11 16.25
CA TYR A 408 -3.21 6.11 16.80
C TYR A 408 -3.58 7.18 15.77
N LYS A 409 -2.59 7.69 15.02
CA LYS A 409 -2.81 8.66 13.94
C LYS A 409 -3.71 8.09 12.84
N GLY A 410 -3.47 6.84 12.41
CA GLY A 410 -4.30 6.15 11.43
C GLY A 410 -5.73 5.95 11.91
N ILE A 411 -5.92 5.47 13.13
CA ILE A 411 -7.26 5.30 13.75
C ILE A 411 -8.00 6.63 13.83
N LYS A 412 -7.28 7.72 14.18
CA LYS A 412 -7.87 9.06 14.25
C LYS A 412 -8.29 9.57 12.87
N GLN A 413 -7.51 9.32 11.82
CA GLN A 413 -7.86 9.70 10.45
C GLN A 413 -9.05 8.92 9.88
N MET A 414 -9.24 7.66 10.29
CA MET A 414 -10.38 6.85 9.86
C MET A 414 -11.69 7.21 10.56
N ARG A 415 -11.65 7.92 11.69
CA ARG A 415 -12.85 8.36 12.40
C ARG A 415 -13.26 9.72 11.88
N ALA A 416 -14.55 9.86 11.56
CA ALA A 416 -15.11 11.18 11.32
C ALA A 416 -14.87 12.07 12.55
N PRO A 417 -14.43 13.32 12.36
CA PRO A 417 -14.34 14.26 13.48
C PRO A 417 -15.73 14.40 14.09
N ILE A 418 -15.83 14.17 15.39
CA ILE A 418 -17.07 14.38 16.12
C ILE A 418 -17.22 15.90 16.28
N SER A 419 -18.11 16.50 15.50
CA SER A 419 -18.53 17.89 15.72
C SER A 419 -19.20 17.98 17.08
N ARG A 420 -18.83 19.03 17.83
CA ARG A 420 -19.44 19.36 19.11
C ARG A 420 -19.97 20.77 18.95
N LYS A 421 -21.30 20.92 18.96
CA LYS A 421 -21.99 22.20 18.73
C LYS A 421 -21.36 23.36 19.51
N ALA A 422 -21.12 23.19 20.81
CA ALA A 422 -20.48 24.21 21.65
C ALA A 422 -19.05 24.58 21.22
N THR A 423 -18.27 23.62 20.71
CA THR A 423 -16.93 23.89 20.19
C THR A 423 -17.01 24.69 18.89
N ASP A 424 -17.95 24.35 18.00
CA ASP A 424 -18.12 25.02 16.72
C ASP A 424 -18.63 26.46 16.92
N GLU A 425 -19.59 26.67 17.82
CA GLU A 425 -20.07 28.00 18.25
C GLU A 425 -18.92 28.86 18.79
N ASN A 426 -18.08 28.30 19.67
CA ASN A 426 -16.95 29.03 20.23
C ASN A 426 -15.89 29.39 19.17
N ILE A 427 -15.68 28.54 18.17
CA ILE A 427 -14.78 28.87 17.06
C ILE A 427 -15.35 30.04 16.24
N LEU A 428 -16.64 30.05 15.95
CA LEU A 428 -17.30 31.15 15.24
C LEU A 428 -17.18 32.47 16.03
N LEU A 429 -17.36 32.43 17.35
CA LEU A 429 -17.17 33.60 18.22
C LEU A 429 -15.73 34.12 18.15
N VAL A 430 -14.74 33.21 18.20
CA VAL A 430 -13.33 33.60 18.05
C VAL A 430 -13.05 34.20 16.68
N GLN A 431 -13.59 33.62 15.60
CA GLN A 431 -13.45 34.17 14.24
C GLN A 431 -14.07 35.57 14.13
N ALA A 432 -15.29 35.77 14.65
CA ALA A 432 -15.98 37.05 14.65
C ALA A 432 -15.20 38.12 15.45
N ALA A 433 -14.69 37.76 16.62
CA ALA A 433 -13.89 38.66 17.45
C ALA A 433 -12.57 39.06 16.75
N ILE A 434 -11.87 38.12 16.09
CA ILE A 434 -10.63 38.45 15.37
C ILE A 434 -10.93 39.29 14.13
N LEU A 435 -12.02 39.02 13.42
CA LEU A 435 -12.44 39.81 12.26
C LEU A 435 -12.76 41.25 12.66
N ALA A 436 -13.51 41.45 13.75
CA ALA A 436 -13.87 42.78 14.24
C ALA A 436 -12.65 43.62 14.62
N ASN A 437 -11.65 43.00 15.27
CA ASN A 437 -10.48 43.73 15.80
C ASN A 437 -9.33 43.87 14.79
N PHE A 438 -9.15 42.90 13.90
CA PHE A 438 -7.95 42.80 13.04
C PHE A 438 -8.28 42.77 11.54
N ARG A 439 -9.56 42.85 11.15
CA ARG A 439 -10.03 42.75 9.75
C ARG A 439 -9.51 41.49 9.03
N TYR A 440 -9.26 40.43 9.80
CA TYR A 440 -8.74 39.16 9.34
C TYR A 440 -9.59 38.03 9.94
N GLN A 441 -10.01 37.08 9.10
CA GLN A 441 -10.77 35.93 9.55
C GLN A 441 -9.91 34.66 9.44
N PRO A 442 -9.35 34.15 10.56
CA PRO A 442 -8.57 32.92 10.53
C PRO A 442 -9.46 31.71 10.29
N THR A 443 -8.91 30.67 9.67
CA THR A 443 -9.59 29.37 9.57
C THR A 443 -9.66 28.68 10.95
N PRO A 444 -10.63 27.77 11.19
CA PRO A 444 -10.69 26.99 12.43
C PRO A 444 -9.38 26.27 12.76
N SER A 445 -8.71 25.72 11.73
CA SER A 445 -7.41 25.05 11.86
C SER A 445 -6.30 26.01 12.30
N ALA A 446 -6.31 27.24 11.77
CA ALA A 446 -5.34 28.27 12.18
C ALA A 446 -5.52 28.67 13.65
N ILE A 447 -6.77 28.81 14.12
CA ILE A 447 -7.08 29.08 15.52
C ILE A 447 -6.49 27.99 16.42
N TRP A 448 -6.77 26.71 16.12
CA TRP A 448 -6.25 25.60 16.90
C TRP A 448 -4.72 25.50 16.88
N LYS A 449 -4.08 25.79 15.74
CA LYS A 449 -2.62 25.79 15.60
C LYS A 449 -1.99 26.91 16.42
N LYS A 450 -2.54 28.12 16.35
CA LYS A 450 -2.05 29.29 17.08
C LYS A 450 -2.27 29.17 18.59
N ALA A 451 -3.41 28.65 19.02
CA ALA A 451 -3.67 28.37 20.45
C ALA A 451 -2.71 27.36 21.09
N ARG A 452 -1.93 26.62 20.28
CA ARG A 452 -0.97 25.59 20.73
C ARG A 452 0.49 25.93 20.41
N GLN A 453 0.77 27.18 20.03
CA GLN A 453 2.11 27.66 19.73
C GLN A 453 3.10 27.47 20.89
N ARG A 454 4.36 27.19 20.56
CA ARG A 454 5.38 26.78 21.56
C ARG A 454 5.75 27.90 22.53
N GLU A 455 5.49 29.13 22.13
CA GLU A 455 5.73 30.36 22.86
C GLU A 455 4.69 30.57 23.99
N ILE A 456 3.51 29.95 23.89
CA ILE A 456 2.46 30.02 24.91
C ILE A 456 2.76 29.02 26.02
N LEU A 457 2.67 29.39 27.29
CA LEU A 457 2.92 28.44 28.39
C LEU A 457 1.93 27.25 28.39
N PRO A 458 2.34 26.02 28.78
CA PRO A 458 1.49 24.83 28.71
C PRO A 458 0.15 24.93 29.46
N ASN A 459 0.13 25.59 30.62
CA ASN A 459 -1.08 25.88 31.39
C ASN A 459 -2.05 26.79 30.62
N ILE A 460 -1.55 27.82 29.95
CA ILE A 460 -2.36 28.71 29.10
C ILE A 460 -2.90 27.95 27.88
N ARG A 461 -2.09 27.11 27.22
CA ARG A 461 -2.58 26.27 26.10
C ARG A 461 -3.72 25.35 26.55
N ASN A 462 -3.59 24.73 27.73
CA ASN A 462 -4.63 23.89 28.30
C ASN A 462 -5.88 24.70 28.64
N PHE A 463 -5.72 25.91 29.18
CA PHE A 463 -6.82 26.81 29.45
C PHE A 463 -7.57 27.17 28.16
N LEU A 464 -6.87 27.67 27.13
CA LEU A 464 -7.45 28.00 25.82
C LEU A 464 -8.16 26.81 25.18
N TRP A 465 -7.53 25.63 25.21
CA TRP A 465 -8.11 24.41 24.67
C TRP A 465 -9.42 24.03 25.39
N LYS A 466 -9.44 24.10 26.72
CA LYS A 466 -10.64 23.85 27.52
C LYS A 466 -11.73 24.90 27.29
N SER A 467 -11.35 26.18 27.16
CA SER A 467 -12.29 27.27 26.90
C SER A 467 -12.99 27.10 25.55
N ILE A 468 -12.24 26.83 24.46
CA ILE A 468 -12.82 26.60 23.13
C ILE A 468 -13.73 25.36 23.15
N HIS A 469 -13.37 24.30 23.88
CA HIS A 469 -14.22 23.11 24.03
C HIS A 469 -15.39 23.27 25.00
N ASN A 470 -15.56 24.42 25.64
CA ASN A 470 -16.53 24.63 26.72
C ASN A 470 -16.40 23.57 27.84
N ALA A 471 -15.17 23.20 28.17
CA ALA A 471 -14.86 22.15 29.15
C ALA A 471 -14.69 22.69 30.58
N HIS A 472 -14.65 24.02 30.75
CA HIS A 472 -14.69 24.66 32.05
C HIS A 472 -16.13 24.70 32.55
N ARG A 473 -16.32 24.47 33.85
CA ARG A 473 -17.62 24.63 34.52
C ARG A 473 -17.85 26.12 34.77
N ILE A 474 -18.27 26.86 33.75
CA ILE A 474 -18.57 28.30 33.84
C ILE A 474 -19.82 28.63 33.00
N GLY A 475 -20.47 29.77 33.29
CA GLY A 475 -21.61 30.29 32.52
C GLY A 475 -22.83 29.34 32.55
N LYS A 476 -23.28 28.90 31.37
CA LYS A 476 -24.46 28.01 31.21
C LYS A 476 -24.43 26.77 32.11
N TYR A 477 -23.23 26.29 32.48
CA TYR A 477 -23.07 25.18 33.42
C TYR A 477 -23.66 25.46 34.81
N TRP A 478 -23.68 26.71 35.26
CA TRP A 478 -24.22 27.09 36.57
C TRP A 478 -25.65 27.63 36.49
N ASN A 479 -26.16 27.98 35.31
CA ASN A 479 -27.51 28.54 35.13
C ASN A 479 -28.67 27.61 35.57
N HIS A 480 -28.39 26.35 35.87
CA HIS A 480 -29.34 25.34 36.31
C HIS A 480 -29.09 24.86 37.75
N ILE A 481 -28.20 25.54 38.47
CA ILE A 481 -27.99 25.36 39.91
C ILE A 481 -28.69 26.55 40.59
N PRO A 482 -29.71 26.30 41.44
CA PRO A 482 -30.55 27.33 42.07
C PRO A 482 -29.78 28.40 42.86
#